data_AF-A0A2K8MF57-F1
#
_entry.id   AF-A0A2K8MF57-F1
#
_cell.length_a   1.000
_cell.length_b   1.000
_cell.length_c   1.000
_cell.angle_alpha   90.00
_cell.angle_beta   90.00
_cell.angle_gamma   90.00
#
_symmetry.space_group_name_H-M   'P 1'
#
loop_
_entity.id
_entity.type
_entity.pdbx_description
1 polymer ?
#
loop_
_entity_poly.entity_id
_entity_poly.type
_entity_poly.pdbx_seq_one_letter_code
_entity_poly.pdbx_strand_id
1 'polypeptide(L)'
;MKMNPRVALVIGIVLLAVGAFITFGNAPPKADPVSAAACRERFKDQGQEMLDRCDEAAFATAMTAADANQAAASISASNNQEVGGNALGMFLLGIGLVLTLAGGVAWMKQSGDGAGEPRK
;
A
#
# COMPACT_ATOMS: atom_id res chain seq x y z
N MET A 1 22.89 -18.59 -12.46
CA MET A 1 21.71 -19.48 -12.46
C MET A 1 20.78 -19.01 -13.58
N LYS A 2 20.39 -19.89 -14.52
CA LYS A 2 19.52 -19.52 -15.66
C LYS A 2 18.06 -19.57 -15.17
N MET A 3 17.51 -18.44 -14.73
CA MET A 3 16.11 -18.36 -14.31
C MET A 3 15.19 -18.61 -15.50
N ASN A 4 14.19 -19.47 -15.33
CA ASN A 4 13.19 -19.75 -16.35
C ASN A 4 12.33 -18.49 -16.54
N PRO A 5 12.18 -17.94 -17.76
CA PRO A 5 11.47 -16.66 -17.96
C PRO A 5 10.01 -16.70 -17.49
N ARG A 6 9.36 -17.87 -17.53
CA ARG A 6 8.03 -18.06 -16.95
C ARG A 6 8.01 -17.85 -15.44
N VAL A 7 9.06 -18.29 -14.74
CA VAL A 7 9.20 -18.10 -13.29
C VAL A 7 9.40 -16.62 -12.97
N ALA A 8 10.22 -15.90 -13.75
CA ALA A 8 10.40 -14.46 -13.57
C ALA A 8 9.09 -13.68 -13.79
N LEU A 9 8.30 -14.06 -14.80
CA LEU A 9 7.00 -13.46 -15.09
C LEU A 9 6.00 -13.70 -13.95
N VAL A 10 5.88 -14.94 -13.47
CA VAL A 10 4.98 -15.28 -12.36
C VAL A 10 5.37 -14.52 -11.09
N ILE A 11 6.65 -14.47 -10.75
CA ILE A 11 7.15 -13.70 -9.60
C ILE A 11 6.82 -12.21 -9.77
N GLY A 12 7.03 -11.65 -10.96
CA GLY A 12 6.69 -10.27 -11.26
C GLY A 12 5.22 -9.95 -11.03
N ILE A 13 4.31 -10.80 -11.52
CA ILE A 13 2.85 -10.64 -11.33
C ILE A 13 2.48 -10.72 -9.85
N VAL A 14 3.04 -11.68 -9.11
CA VAL A 14 2.76 -11.82 -7.67
C VAL A 14 3.23 -10.58 -6.90
N LEU A 15 4.42 -10.07 -7.20
CA LEU A 15 4.94 -8.85 -6.57
C LEU A 15 4.09 -7.63 -6.90
N LEU A 16 3.62 -7.50 -8.14
CA LEU A 16 2.69 -6.44 -8.54
C LEU A 16 1.37 -6.52 -7.77
N ALA A 17 0.79 -7.71 -7.64
CA ALA A 17 -0.47 -7.90 -6.93
C ALA A 17 -0.34 -7.56 -5.44
N VAL A 18 0.73 -8.01 -4.79
CA VAL A 18 1.01 -7.70 -3.38
C VAL A 18 1.33 -6.21 -3.20
N GLY A 19 2.17 -5.64 -4.06
CA GLY A 19 2.50 -4.21 -4.02
C GLY A 19 1.27 -3.33 -4.21
N ALA A 20 0.40 -3.66 -5.17
CA ALA A 20 -0.86 -2.96 -5.38
C ALA A 20 -1.80 -3.08 -4.17
N PHE A 21 -1.90 -4.27 -3.57
CA PHE A 21 -2.71 -4.45 -2.36
C PHE A 21 -2.20 -3.62 -1.19
N ILE A 22 -0.88 -3.53 -0.99
CA ILE A 22 -0.30 -2.72 0.08
C ILE A 22 -0.46 -1.21 -0.20
N THR A 23 -0.25 -0.78 -1.45
CA THR A 23 -0.36 0.64 -1.82
C THR A 23 -1.80 1.15 -1.84
N PHE A 24 -2.75 0.34 -2.31
CA PHE A 24 -4.13 0.76 -2.55
C PHE A 24 -5.16 0.16 -1.56
N GLY A 25 -4.78 -0.83 -0.77
CA GLY A 25 -5.69 -1.55 0.15
C GLY A 25 -5.73 -1.01 1.57
N ASN A 26 -4.87 -0.05 1.93
CA ASN A 26 -4.86 0.53 3.27
C ASN A 26 -5.93 1.63 3.39
N ALA A 27 -6.97 1.37 4.18
CA ALA A 27 -7.92 2.37 4.63
C ALA A 27 -7.23 3.38 5.56
N PRO A 28 -7.73 4.63 5.66
CA PRO A 28 -7.17 5.63 6.56
C PRO A 28 -7.06 5.08 7.99
N PRO A 29 -5.98 5.40 8.72
CA PRO A 29 -5.78 4.90 10.07
C PRO A 29 -6.95 5.32 10.97
N LYS A 30 -7.45 4.37 11.76
CA LYS A 30 -8.50 4.61 12.75
C LYS A 30 -7.94 5.43 13.91
N ALA A 31 -8.74 6.35 14.44
CA ALA A 31 -8.40 7.13 15.61
C ALA A 31 -8.11 6.25 16.83
N ASP A 32 -7.19 6.68 17.67
CA ASP A 32 -6.99 6.09 18.99
C ASP A 32 -8.29 6.22 19.80
N PRO A 33 -8.72 5.19 20.56
CA PRO A 33 -9.98 5.21 21.30
C PRO A 33 -10.11 6.40 22.25
N VAL A 34 -9.01 6.93 22.79
CA VAL A 34 -9.02 8.10 23.68
C VAL A 34 -9.34 9.39 22.91
N SER A 35 -8.74 9.60 21.73
CA SER A 35 -9.03 10.77 20.89
C SER A 35 -10.39 10.67 20.20
N ALA A 36 -10.81 9.47 19.81
CA ALA A 36 -12.14 9.23 19.26
C ALA A 36 -13.24 9.54 20.29
N ALA A 37 -13.07 9.10 21.54
CA ALA A 37 -14.02 9.38 22.62
C ALA A 37 -14.10 10.88 22.94
N ALA A 38 -12.95 11.56 23.05
CA ALA A 38 -12.92 13.00 23.29
C ALA A 38 -13.56 13.80 22.15
N CYS A 39 -13.36 13.37 20.89
CA CYS A 39 -13.98 13.99 19.72
C CYS A 39 -15.51 13.81 19.74
N ARG A 40 -15.97 12.57 19.98
CA ARG A 40 -17.41 12.26 20.07
C ARG A 40 -18.09 13.02 21.21
N GLU A 41 -17.42 13.19 22.34
CA GLU A 41 -17.96 13.97 23.46
C GLU A 41 -18.10 15.46 23.09
N ARG A 42 -17.12 16.01 22.36
CA ARG A 42 -17.13 17.39 21.87
C ARG A 42 -18.21 17.67 20.84
N PHE A 43 -18.50 16.67 20.01
CA PHE A 43 -19.47 16.76 18.91
C PHE A 43 -20.74 15.95 19.15
N LYS A 44 -21.03 15.57 20.40
CA LYS A 44 -22.22 14.76 20.75
C LYS A 44 -23.53 15.42 20.35
N ASP A 45 -23.52 16.75 20.28
CA ASP A 45 -24.67 17.58 19.91
C ASP A 45 -24.70 17.89 18.39
N GLN A 46 -23.71 17.42 17.63
CA GLN A 46 -23.69 17.44 16.16
C GLN A 46 -24.31 16.15 15.61
N GLY A 47 -24.72 16.17 14.34
CA GLY A 47 -25.31 15.01 13.67
C GLY A 47 -24.38 13.79 13.59
N GLN A 48 -24.96 12.60 13.42
CA GLN A 48 -24.25 11.31 13.31
C GLN A 48 -23.11 11.31 12.29
N GLU A 49 -23.29 12.01 11.16
CA GLU A 49 -22.27 12.13 10.13
C GLU A 49 -20.96 12.77 10.64
N MET A 50 -21.06 13.68 11.61
CA MET A 50 -19.91 14.35 12.21
C MET A 50 -19.26 13.50 13.32
N LEU A 51 -20.04 12.62 13.95
CA LEU A 51 -19.53 11.63 14.91
C LEU A 51 -18.77 10.51 14.23
N ASP A 52 -19.20 10.07 13.04
CA ASP A 52 -18.46 9.08 12.25
C ASP A 52 -17.07 9.58 11.85
N ARG A 53 -16.92 10.89 11.60
CA ARG A 53 -15.62 11.52 11.33
C ARG A 53 -14.66 11.45 12.52
N CYS A 54 -15.16 11.31 13.75
CA CYS A 54 -14.31 11.13 14.92
C CYS A 54 -13.59 9.78 14.96
N ASP A 55 -13.96 8.81 14.10
CA ASP A 55 -13.22 7.56 13.95
C ASP A 55 -12.01 7.68 12.99
N GLU A 56 -11.93 8.75 12.19
CA GLU A 56 -10.74 9.04 11.38
C GLU A 56 -9.63 9.64 12.26
N ALA A 57 -8.44 9.01 12.28
CA ALA A 57 -7.33 9.45 13.13
C ALA A 57 -6.91 10.91 12.88
N ALA A 58 -6.90 11.34 11.62
CA ALA A 58 -6.53 12.70 11.25
C ALA A 58 -7.54 13.74 11.77
N PHE A 59 -8.85 13.44 11.65
CA PHE A 59 -9.91 14.34 12.10
C PHE A 59 -10.00 14.41 13.62
N ALA A 60 -9.99 13.27 14.30
CA ALA A 60 -9.98 13.20 15.76
C ALA A 60 -8.78 13.96 16.34
N THR A 61 -7.57 13.67 15.83
CA THR A 61 -6.34 14.36 16.28
C THR A 61 -6.42 15.86 16.05
N ALA A 62 -6.89 16.31 14.88
CA ALA A 62 -7.00 17.74 14.58
C ALA A 62 -7.98 18.47 15.52
N MET A 63 -9.03 17.79 15.98
CA MET A 63 -10.08 18.39 16.83
C MET A 63 -9.84 18.21 18.33
N THR A 64 -9.00 17.26 18.75
CA THR A 64 -8.78 16.93 20.18
C THR A 64 -7.36 17.12 20.67
N ALA A 65 -6.36 17.28 19.79
CA ALA A 65 -4.99 17.52 20.25
C ALA A 65 -4.91 18.84 21.02
N ALA A 66 -4.68 18.73 22.33
CA ALA A 66 -4.45 19.89 23.21
C ALA A 66 -3.00 20.39 23.15
N ASP A 67 -2.08 19.56 22.62
CA ASP A 67 -0.65 19.83 22.59
C ASP A 67 -0.02 19.43 21.25
N ALA A 68 0.86 20.29 20.72
CA ALA A 68 1.60 20.05 19.48
C ALA A 68 2.44 18.77 19.52
N ASN A 69 2.88 18.34 20.72
CA ASN A 69 3.68 17.13 20.89
C ASN A 69 2.85 15.84 20.75
N GLN A 70 1.57 15.85 21.17
CA GLN A 70 0.66 14.71 20.96
C GLN A 70 0.23 14.60 19.50
N ALA A 71 -0.02 15.74 18.83
CA ALA A 71 -0.23 15.78 17.39
C ALA A 71 1.00 15.30 16.62
N ALA A 72 2.22 15.72 17.02
CA ALA A 72 3.46 15.27 16.39
C ALA A 72 3.69 13.76 16.56
N ALA A 73 3.36 13.18 17.72
CA ALA A 73 3.49 11.75 17.97
C ALA A 73 2.52 10.91 17.14
N SER A 74 1.25 11.32 17.02
CA SER A 74 0.28 10.63 16.17
C SER A 74 0.56 10.83 14.67
N ILE A 75 1.04 12.02 14.25
CA ILE A 75 1.46 12.28 12.88
C ILE A 75 2.71 11.48 12.51
N SER A 76 3.69 11.33 13.41
CA SER A 76 4.92 10.57 13.14
C SER A 76 4.69 9.05 13.20
N ALA A 77 3.79 8.57 14.05
CA ALA A 77 3.36 7.18 14.05
C ALA A 77 2.55 6.82 12.78
N SER A 78 1.61 7.67 12.36
CA SER A 78 0.88 7.50 11.10
C SER A 78 1.82 7.62 9.89
N ASN A 79 2.74 8.59 9.87
CA ASN A 79 3.72 8.69 8.79
C ASN A 79 4.66 7.49 8.74
N ASN A 80 5.11 6.91 9.85
CA ASN A 80 5.98 5.72 9.76
C ASN A 80 5.25 4.49 9.20
N GLN A 81 3.97 4.33 9.51
CA GLN A 81 3.17 3.23 8.95
C GLN A 81 2.77 3.49 7.49
N GLU A 82 2.39 4.72 7.14
CA GLU A 82 2.08 5.12 5.77
C GLU A 82 3.33 5.14 4.88
N VAL A 83 4.45 5.69 5.35
CA VAL A 83 5.72 5.72 4.60
C VAL A 83 6.30 4.31 4.47
N GLY A 84 6.28 3.49 5.53
CA GLY A 84 6.79 2.12 5.48
C GLY A 84 5.97 1.23 4.54
N GLY A 85 4.65 1.26 4.66
CA GLY A 85 3.74 0.51 3.79
C GLY A 85 3.77 0.99 2.35
N ASN A 86 3.70 2.30 2.12
CA ASN A 86 3.70 2.86 0.78
C ASN A 86 5.07 2.74 0.09
N ALA A 87 6.19 2.92 0.81
CA ALA A 87 7.52 2.71 0.24
C ALA A 87 7.77 1.24 -0.13
N LEU A 88 7.36 0.30 0.74
CA LEU A 88 7.42 -1.13 0.43
C LEU A 88 6.52 -1.48 -0.77
N GLY A 89 5.28 -0.96 -0.79
CA GLY A 89 4.34 -1.17 -1.89
C GLY A 89 4.89 -0.65 -3.22
N MET A 90 5.40 0.59 -3.26
CA MET A 90 6.04 1.18 -4.44
C MET A 90 7.29 0.41 -4.87
N PHE A 91 8.10 -0.08 -3.93
CA PHE A 91 9.27 -0.91 -4.21
C PHE A 91 8.87 -2.24 -4.87
N LEU A 92 7.86 -2.93 -4.32
CA LEU A 92 7.32 -4.17 -4.86
C LEU A 92 6.70 -3.96 -6.24
N LEU A 93 5.98 -2.84 -6.44
CA LEU A 93 5.45 -2.46 -7.74
C LEU A 93 6.57 -2.24 -8.76
N GLY A 94 7.63 -1.53 -8.38
CA GLY A 94 8.78 -1.26 -9.24
C GLY A 94 9.49 -2.52 -9.69
N ILE A 95 9.90 -3.39 -8.75
CA ILE A 95 10.58 -4.66 -9.10
C ILE A 95 9.63 -5.61 -9.81
N GLY A 96 8.36 -5.69 -9.38
CA GLY A 96 7.36 -6.53 -10.01
C GLY A 96 7.13 -6.17 -11.48
N LEU A 97 7.08 -4.87 -11.80
CA LEU A 97 6.96 -4.38 -13.17
C LEU A 97 8.16 -4.80 -14.02
N VAL A 98 9.38 -4.56 -13.54
CA VAL A 98 10.61 -4.92 -14.27
C VAL A 98 10.67 -6.42 -14.54
N LEU A 99 10.38 -7.26 -13.54
CA LEU A 99 10.39 -8.71 -13.69
C LEU A 99 9.31 -9.21 -14.65
N THR A 100 8.12 -8.62 -14.62
CA THR A 100 7.02 -8.98 -15.52
C THR A 100 7.37 -8.64 -16.97
N LEU A 101 7.91 -7.44 -17.21
CA LEU A 101 8.32 -7.01 -18.55
C LEU A 101 9.49 -7.83 -19.08
N ALA A 102 10.56 -8.00 -18.28
CA ALA A 102 11.72 -8.77 -18.67
C ALA A 102 11.38 -10.25 -18.90
N GLY A 103 10.56 -10.84 -18.02
CA GLY A 103 10.05 -12.21 -18.16
C GLY A 103 9.19 -12.39 -19.41
N GLY A 104 8.30 -11.43 -19.68
CA GLY A 104 7.44 -11.42 -20.87
C GLY A 104 8.24 -11.34 -22.17
N VAL A 105 9.18 -10.38 -22.27
CA VAL A 105 10.04 -10.24 -23.46
C VAL A 105 10.90 -11.47 -23.67
N ALA A 106 11.51 -12.00 -22.60
CA ALA A 106 12.33 -13.21 -22.69
C ALA A 106 11.51 -14.46 -23.07
N TRP A 107 10.28 -14.58 -22.59
CA TRP A 107 9.38 -15.68 -22.94
C TRP A 107 8.91 -15.59 -24.39
N MET A 108 8.57 -14.39 -24.87
CA MET A 108 8.22 -14.15 -26.28
C MET A 108 9.39 -14.49 -27.21
N LYS A 109 10.61 -14.07 -26.86
CA LYS A 109 11.82 -14.35 -27.65
C LYS A 109 12.11 -15.86 -27.73
N GLN A 110 11.99 -16.59 -26.61
CA GLN A 110 12.17 -18.05 -26.61
C GLN A 110 11.07 -18.80 -27.37
N SER A 111 9.85 -18.27 -27.36
CA SER A 111 8.73 -18.85 -28.11
C SER A 111 8.85 -18.59 -29.62
N GLY A 112 9.53 -17.50 -30.02
CA GLY A 112 9.88 -17.22 -31.41
C GLY A 112 11.10 -18.01 -31.91
N ASP A 113 12.15 -18.12 -31.08
CA ASP A 113 13.36 -18.88 -31.43
C ASP A 113 13.11 -20.40 -31.50
N GLY A 114 12.11 -20.91 -30.77
CA GLY A 114 11.69 -22.33 -30.81
C GLY A 114 10.88 -22.73 -32.06
N ALA A 115 10.47 -21.78 -32.89
CA ALA A 115 9.75 -22.05 -34.15
C ALA A 115 10.69 -22.27 -35.36
N GLY A 116 12.01 -22.24 -35.14
CA GLY A 116 13.01 -22.22 -36.20
C GLY A 116 13.97 -23.41 -36.27
N GLU A 117 13.75 -24.51 -35.53
CA GLU A 117 14.59 -25.71 -35.67
C GLU A 117 13.91 -26.73 -36.60
N PRO A 118 14.26 -26.79 -37.90
CA PRO A 118 13.89 -27.92 -38.73
C PRO A 118 14.63 -29.13 -38.18
N ARG A 119 13.91 -30.10 -37.63
CA ARG A 119 14.45 -31.46 -37.44
C ARG A 119 14.89 -31.99 -38.80
N LYS A 120 16.19 -32.00 -39.07
CA LYS A 120 16.88 -33.01 -39.89
C LYS A 120 18.29 -33.21 -39.35
#